data_AF-A0A512D5Y3-F1
#
_entry.id   AF-A0A512D5Y3-F1
#
_cell.length_a   1.000
_cell.length_b   1.000
_cell.length_c   1.000
_cell.angle_alpha   90.00
_cell.angle_beta   90.00
_cell.angle_gamma   90.00
#
_symmetry.space_group_name_H-M   'P 1'
#
loop_
_entity.id
_entity.type
_entity.pdbx_description
1 polymer ?
#
loop_
_entity_poly.entity_id
_entity_poly.type
_entity_poly.pdbx_seq_one_letter_code
_entity_poly.pdbx_strand_id
1 'polypeptide(L)'
;MPCPSRVAQVGRARNSRNGPGGLRESDVLSEEVRWVLRNARLHATDPTLRSAAGFADGAGRADPVHRAQVGRWENGDVEVTRVLVRRYETVLDLPEGQLLSAIDFFARSRNPIRSAATLPPRTEPDVDTTLALLERALGDDRMTGLDWDRLSGDLGRMPHAMVRASDWEHVFGRLLRELSLSLDLDYAQRAEALARLAGHPRSGAVVAGLAAEVVGRPDAQFYNDTLSLLQFTRDPQALSILLGQLRAPTNASSLRACLIVLTTLVRGTRLDPETRLEAVRLAVRHLRDPDQPYLVHRGAANLVRTLGPAGSQRVAAVLTAEDRRAVASIIRDGRAITSQAIREARQRIRSMLETGEGRAAAGEPVLGDLLQTALGETNEEDRSNALCILMLSPQSTVIGRVHAAVFADAMARGDHVAAHESATVLTWMGQPEDLDLVERVALSSATPPAVAMEAGYVVGNTLEAPGRRRDDREAAFARRVAEVAVGGNGDAPAEPYAELLRGLVYVLGMRGRRDLLTALLDRLPSPGTDPHAMPEIARGVLGWWLAVPEHLRPGAPAPGTSSRGR
;
A
#
# COMPACT_ATOMS: atom_id res chain seq x y z
N MET A 1 23.64 -37.56 -31.31
CA MET A 1 23.48 -36.10 -31.33
C MET A 1 22.02 -35.76 -31.59
N PRO A 2 21.35 -35.14 -30.62
CA PRO A 2 20.45 -34.03 -30.91
C PRO A 2 20.70 -32.82 -29.99
N CYS A 3 20.36 -31.64 -30.51
CA CYS A 3 20.56 -30.32 -29.92
C CYS A 3 19.85 -30.13 -28.56
N PRO A 4 20.49 -29.47 -27.57
CA PRO A 4 19.81 -28.99 -26.37
C PRO A 4 19.16 -27.62 -26.61
N SER A 5 17.90 -27.53 -26.24
CA SER A 5 17.03 -26.35 -26.28
C SER A 5 17.48 -25.24 -25.33
N ARG A 6 17.62 -24.03 -25.87
CA ARG A 6 17.73 -22.77 -25.11
C ARG A 6 16.40 -22.48 -24.43
N VAL A 7 16.36 -22.59 -23.10
CA VAL A 7 15.36 -21.93 -22.25
C VAL A 7 16.03 -20.72 -21.61
N ALA A 8 15.42 -19.56 -21.86
CA ALA A 8 15.97 -18.24 -21.64
C ALA A 8 15.95 -17.81 -20.16
N GLN A 9 16.99 -17.06 -19.82
CA GLN A 9 17.16 -16.26 -18.61
C GLN A 9 15.99 -15.28 -18.43
N VAL A 10 15.24 -15.41 -17.34
CA VAL A 10 14.40 -14.33 -16.79
C VAL A 10 14.57 -14.37 -15.28
N GLY A 11 14.94 -13.22 -14.71
CA GLY A 11 15.22 -13.07 -13.28
C GLY A 11 16.68 -12.73 -12.95
N ARG A 12 17.29 -11.79 -13.68
CA ARG A 12 18.41 -11.03 -13.09
C ARG A 12 17.81 -10.18 -11.97
N ALA A 13 17.89 -10.67 -10.74
CA ALA A 13 18.15 -9.77 -9.63
C ALA A 13 19.33 -8.89 -10.06
N ARG A 14 19.15 -7.56 -10.02
CA ARG A 14 20.26 -6.61 -10.01
C ARG A 14 21.06 -6.88 -8.72
N ASN A 15 21.83 -7.97 -8.69
CA ASN A 15 23.03 -8.06 -7.89
C ASN A 15 24.01 -7.10 -8.55
N SER A 16 23.99 -5.85 -8.11
CA SER A 16 25.07 -4.90 -8.34
C SER A 16 26.37 -5.59 -7.92
N ARG A 17 27.14 -6.03 -8.92
CA ARG A 17 28.55 -6.31 -8.73
C ARG A 17 29.17 -4.99 -8.30
N ASN A 18 29.55 -4.89 -7.03
CA ASN A 18 30.47 -3.87 -6.53
C ASN A 18 31.82 -4.08 -7.22
N GLY A 19 31.97 -3.53 -8.42
CA GLY A 19 33.28 -3.15 -8.94
C GLY A 19 33.73 -1.85 -8.26
N PRO A 20 35.03 -1.53 -8.22
CA PRO A 20 35.55 -0.35 -7.51
C PRO A 20 35.24 0.99 -8.22
N GLY A 21 34.30 1.03 -9.16
CA GLY A 21 33.82 2.24 -9.83
C GLY A 21 32.40 2.53 -9.38
N GLY A 22 32.25 3.40 -8.38
CA GLY A 22 30.94 3.83 -7.87
C GLY A 22 30.13 4.55 -8.94
N LEU A 23 29.21 3.82 -9.58
CA LEU A 23 28.05 4.45 -10.22
C LEU A 23 27.31 5.21 -9.13
N ARG A 24 27.20 6.54 -9.29
CA ARG A 24 26.48 7.39 -8.36
C ARG A 24 25.05 6.84 -8.27
N GLU A 25 24.58 6.66 -7.04
CA GLU A 25 23.22 6.21 -6.70
C GLU A 25 22.12 7.05 -7.41
N SER A 26 22.49 8.26 -7.90
CA SER A 26 21.67 9.16 -8.72
C SER A 26 21.22 8.62 -10.09
N ASP A 27 21.94 7.67 -10.70
CA ASP A 27 21.65 7.26 -12.09
C ASP A 27 20.47 6.27 -12.20
N VAL A 28 20.11 5.59 -11.11
CA VAL A 28 19.17 4.44 -11.14
C VAL A 28 17.69 4.83 -11.01
N LEU A 29 17.39 6.07 -10.61
CA LEU A 29 16.02 6.62 -10.56
C LEU A 29 15.71 7.53 -11.75
N SER A 30 16.70 7.81 -12.60
CA SER A 30 16.59 8.88 -13.59
C SER A 30 15.55 8.56 -14.66
N GLU A 31 15.42 7.30 -15.10
CA GLU A 31 14.43 6.93 -16.12
C GLU A 31 13.01 6.91 -15.54
N GLU A 32 12.81 6.41 -14.32
CA GLU A 32 11.49 6.39 -13.68
C GLU A 32 10.96 7.80 -13.43
N VAL A 33 11.80 8.71 -12.95
CA VAL A 33 11.43 10.12 -12.75
C VAL A 33 11.05 10.78 -14.09
N ARG A 34 11.85 10.54 -15.14
CA ARG A 34 11.56 11.06 -16.49
C ARG A 34 10.28 10.46 -17.06
N TRP A 35 10.04 9.17 -16.85
CA TRP A 35 8.81 8.51 -17.25
C TRP A 35 7.61 9.14 -16.55
N VAL A 36 7.66 9.44 -15.25
CA VAL A 36 6.56 10.13 -14.54
C VAL A 36 6.21 11.45 -15.22
N LEU A 37 7.21 12.30 -15.53
CA LEU A 37 6.99 13.59 -16.20
C LEU A 37 6.43 13.43 -17.61
N ARG A 38 7.06 12.56 -18.42
CA ARG A 38 6.66 12.28 -19.81
C ARG A 38 5.25 11.68 -19.85
N ASN A 39 4.97 10.69 -19.00
CA ASN A 39 3.68 10.01 -18.91
C ASN A 39 2.57 10.98 -18.52
N ALA A 40 2.80 11.87 -17.54
CA ALA A 40 1.84 12.90 -17.17
C ALA A 40 1.53 13.84 -18.34
N ARG A 41 2.55 14.32 -19.05
CA ARG A 41 2.36 15.22 -20.20
C ARG A 41 1.63 14.54 -21.36
N LEU A 42 2.00 13.31 -21.72
CA LEU A 42 1.38 12.58 -22.83
C LEU A 42 -0.12 12.30 -22.59
N HIS A 43 -0.54 12.24 -21.33
CA HIS A 43 -1.94 12.02 -20.93
C HIS A 43 -2.60 13.28 -20.36
N ALA A 44 -2.07 14.46 -20.67
CA ALA A 44 -2.68 15.72 -20.27
C ALA A 44 -4.15 15.77 -20.69
N THR A 45 -5.02 16.24 -19.79
CA THR A 45 -6.45 16.45 -20.05
C THR A 45 -6.65 17.37 -21.25
N ASP A 46 -5.87 18.46 -21.31
CA ASP A 46 -5.78 19.34 -22.47
C ASP A 46 -4.89 18.71 -23.57
N PRO A 47 -5.43 18.34 -24.74
CA PRO A 47 -4.66 17.73 -25.81
C PRO A 47 -3.51 18.60 -26.35
N THR A 48 -3.60 19.93 -26.23
CA THR A 48 -2.57 20.84 -26.72
C THR A 48 -1.26 20.70 -25.94
N LEU A 49 -1.36 20.39 -24.64
CA LEU A 49 -0.23 20.19 -23.72
C LEU A 49 0.46 18.83 -23.90
N ARG A 50 -0.15 17.90 -24.65
CA ARG A 50 0.47 16.59 -24.95
C ARG A 50 1.66 16.69 -25.89
N SER A 51 1.85 17.84 -26.54
CA SER A 51 3.06 18.13 -27.31
C SER A 51 4.08 18.87 -26.45
N ALA A 52 5.37 18.64 -26.70
CA ALA A 52 6.43 19.37 -25.99
C ALA A 52 6.38 20.89 -26.26
N ALA A 53 5.87 21.30 -27.43
CA ALA A 53 5.70 22.70 -27.78
C ALA A 53 4.57 23.34 -26.96
N GLY A 54 3.37 22.76 -26.98
CA GLY A 54 2.23 23.31 -26.22
C GLY A 54 2.47 23.32 -24.70
N PHE A 55 3.15 22.31 -24.17
CA PHE A 55 3.57 22.34 -22.75
C PHE A 55 4.59 23.44 -22.45
N ALA A 56 5.52 23.70 -23.37
CA ALA A 56 6.58 24.70 -23.18
C ALA A 56 6.01 26.13 -23.08
N ASP A 57 4.88 26.39 -23.73
CA ASP A 57 4.17 27.67 -23.66
C ASP A 57 3.54 27.93 -22.27
N GLY A 58 3.55 26.93 -21.38
CA GLY A 58 3.20 27.10 -19.97
C GLY A 58 1.70 27.24 -19.67
N ALA A 59 0.84 27.15 -20.69
CA ALA A 59 -0.63 27.23 -20.57
C ALA A 59 -1.15 28.49 -19.84
N GLY A 60 -0.35 29.57 -19.77
CA GLY A 60 -0.65 30.75 -18.95
C GLY A 60 -0.56 30.52 -17.43
N ARG A 61 -0.11 29.34 -16.98
CA ARG A 61 0.03 28.97 -15.56
C ARG A 61 1.48 28.99 -15.08
N ALA A 62 2.45 29.02 -16.00
CA ALA A 62 3.87 29.14 -15.71
C ALA A 62 4.60 29.89 -16.83
N ASP A 63 5.74 30.51 -16.50
CA ASP A 63 6.57 31.23 -17.48
C ASP A 63 6.95 30.33 -18.66
N PRO A 64 6.79 30.76 -19.92
CA PRO A 64 7.17 29.96 -21.08
C PRO A 64 8.64 29.56 -21.06
N VAL A 65 8.94 28.37 -21.58
CA VAL A 65 10.30 27.86 -21.76
C VAL A 65 10.53 27.46 -23.22
N HIS A 66 11.78 27.22 -23.60
CA HIS A 66 12.06 26.71 -24.94
C HIS A 66 11.66 25.24 -25.05
N ARG A 67 10.97 24.82 -26.12
CA ARG A 67 10.52 23.42 -26.33
C ARG A 67 11.64 22.37 -26.19
N ALA A 68 12.87 22.70 -26.58
CA ALA A 68 14.00 21.78 -26.43
C ALA A 68 14.35 21.51 -24.96
N GLN A 69 14.00 22.42 -24.05
CA GLN A 69 14.18 22.24 -22.62
C GLN A 69 13.27 21.14 -22.06
N VAL A 70 12.02 21.04 -22.56
CA VAL A 70 11.11 19.93 -22.23
C VAL A 70 11.70 18.60 -22.68
N GLY A 71 12.26 18.55 -23.89
CA GLY A 71 12.98 17.38 -24.39
C GLY A 71 14.16 16.98 -23.49
N ARG A 72 14.94 17.96 -23.02
CA ARG A 72 16.07 17.70 -22.09
C ARG A 72 15.60 17.15 -20.74
N TRP A 73 14.50 17.69 -20.20
CA TRP A 73 13.91 17.23 -18.93
C TRP A 73 13.43 15.78 -19.00
N GLU A 74 12.86 15.37 -20.12
CA GLU A 74 12.24 14.04 -20.28
C GLU A 74 13.20 12.96 -20.81
N ASN A 75 14.34 13.35 -21.39
CA ASN A 75 15.32 12.42 -21.97
C ASN A 75 16.66 12.38 -21.22
N GLY A 76 16.87 13.23 -20.22
CA GLY A 76 17.96 13.07 -19.25
C GLY A 76 19.15 13.99 -19.35
N ASP A 77 19.02 15.09 -20.07
CA ASP A 77 20.12 16.04 -20.24
C ASP A 77 20.22 17.04 -19.06
N VAL A 78 19.28 16.98 -18.10
CA VAL A 78 19.20 17.88 -16.95
C VAL A 78 18.70 17.10 -15.72
N GLU A 79 19.24 17.45 -14.54
CA GLU A 79 18.75 16.95 -13.25
C GLU A 79 17.30 17.40 -13.00
N VAL A 80 16.43 16.44 -12.66
CA VAL A 80 15.05 16.73 -12.29
C VAL A 80 14.99 17.19 -10.84
N THR A 81 14.38 18.34 -10.60
CA THR A 81 14.25 18.95 -9.27
C THR A 81 12.78 19.04 -8.84
N ARG A 82 12.51 19.23 -7.54
CA ARG A 82 11.14 19.44 -7.03
C ARG A 82 10.44 20.62 -7.71
N VAL A 83 11.16 21.70 -8.02
CA VAL A 83 10.62 22.88 -8.73
C VAL A 83 10.17 22.50 -10.15
N LEU A 84 10.94 21.66 -10.83
CA LEU A 84 10.57 21.17 -12.16
C LEU A 84 9.32 20.28 -12.11
N VAL A 85 9.23 19.37 -11.14
CA VAL A 85 8.03 18.54 -10.94
C VAL A 85 6.80 19.42 -10.67
N ARG A 86 6.93 20.43 -9.80
CA ARG A 86 5.87 21.41 -9.52
C ARG A 86 5.42 22.17 -10.75
N ARG A 87 6.33 22.49 -11.67
CA ARG A 87 5.97 23.10 -12.95
C ARG A 87 5.08 22.17 -13.77
N TYR A 88 5.39 20.87 -13.84
CA TYR A 88 4.53 19.91 -14.56
C TYR A 88 3.14 19.84 -13.93
N GLU A 89 3.05 19.73 -12.60
CA GLU A 89 1.77 19.71 -11.91
C GLU A 89 0.96 20.98 -12.19
N THR A 90 1.61 22.14 -12.15
CA THR A 90 0.96 23.45 -12.42
C THR A 90 0.48 23.58 -13.87
N VAL A 91 1.34 23.29 -14.86
CA VAL A 91 1.01 23.46 -16.28
C VAL A 91 -0.09 22.47 -16.71
N LEU A 92 -0.02 21.23 -16.21
CA LEU A 92 -0.96 20.15 -16.53
C LEU A 92 -2.24 20.19 -15.69
N ASP A 93 -2.38 21.14 -14.77
CA ASP A 93 -3.52 21.25 -13.84
C ASP A 93 -3.72 19.98 -13.00
N LEU A 94 -2.60 19.38 -12.54
CA LEU A 94 -2.62 18.22 -11.65
C LEU A 94 -2.60 18.67 -10.19
N PRO A 95 -3.22 17.91 -9.27
CA PRO A 95 -3.08 18.10 -7.84
C PRO A 95 -1.61 18.23 -7.39
N GLU A 96 -1.38 19.18 -6.50
CA GLU A 96 -0.06 19.44 -5.95
C GLU A 96 0.47 18.19 -5.21
N GLY A 97 1.60 17.66 -5.67
CA GLY A 97 2.31 16.53 -5.07
C GLY A 97 2.01 15.19 -5.69
N GLN A 98 1.10 15.08 -6.65
CA GLN A 98 0.80 13.82 -7.32
C GLN A 98 2.03 13.18 -7.98
N LEU A 99 2.79 13.97 -8.76
CA LEU A 99 3.97 13.46 -9.45
C LEU A 99 5.13 13.24 -8.47
N LEU A 100 5.25 14.11 -7.46
CA LEU A 100 6.27 13.97 -6.42
C LEU A 100 6.07 12.68 -5.60
N SER A 101 4.83 12.38 -5.19
CA SER A 101 4.51 11.14 -4.49
C SER A 101 4.87 9.91 -5.33
N ALA A 102 4.53 9.88 -6.62
CA ALA A 102 4.92 8.77 -7.49
C ALA A 102 6.45 8.57 -7.52
N ILE A 103 7.22 9.65 -7.59
CA ILE A 103 8.70 9.62 -7.55
C ILE A 103 9.21 9.10 -6.20
N ASP A 104 8.63 9.56 -5.10
CA ASP A 104 8.97 9.12 -3.75
C ASP A 104 8.73 7.60 -3.57
N PHE A 105 7.62 7.07 -4.10
CA PHE A 105 7.34 5.64 -4.06
C PHE A 105 8.32 4.79 -4.90
N PHE A 106 8.83 5.31 -6.03
CA PHE A 106 9.92 4.65 -6.75
C PHE A 106 11.21 4.59 -5.93
N ALA A 107 11.50 5.62 -5.14
CA ALA A 107 12.69 5.68 -4.33
C ALA A 107 12.60 4.81 -3.06
N ARG A 108 11.40 4.60 -2.51
CA ARG A 108 11.18 3.89 -1.25
C ARG A 108 11.80 2.49 -1.21
N SER A 109 11.68 1.72 -2.29
CA SER A 109 12.26 0.36 -2.36
C SER A 109 13.79 0.36 -2.39
N ARG A 110 14.40 1.44 -2.89
CA ARG A 110 15.85 1.60 -3.01
C ARG A 110 16.46 2.15 -1.72
N ASN A 111 15.82 3.16 -1.14
CA ASN A 111 16.24 3.76 0.12
C ASN A 111 15.05 3.85 1.10
N PRO A 112 14.73 2.75 1.81
CA PRO A 112 13.61 2.73 2.74
C PRO A 112 13.77 3.69 3.93
N ILE A 113 15.01 3.86 4.44
CA ILE A 113 15.26 4.70 5.62
C ILE A 113 15.75 6.05 5.14
N ARG A 114 14.81 6.99 5.02
CA ARG A 114 15.08 8.36 4.63
C ARG A 114 14.26 9.28 5.51
N SER A 115 14.86 10.38 5.94
CA SER A 115 14.13 11.41 6.67
C SER A 115 13.55 12.47 5.73
N ALA A 116 14.10 12.63 4.51
CA ALA A 116 13.73 13.67 3.56
C ALA A 116 13.08 13.12 2.27
N ALA A 117 12.42 14.02 1.54
CA ALA A 117 11.86 13.74 0.21
C ALA A 117 12.97 13.35 -0.79
N THR A 118 12.64 12.56 -1.82
CA THR A 118 13.62 12.06 -2.80
C THR A 118 14.25 13.18 -3.60
N LEU A 119 13.43 14.14 -4.03
CA LEU A 119 13.87 15.34 -4.72
C LEU A 119 13.87 16.49 -3.71
N PRO A 120 15.05 16.86 -3.14
CA PRO A 120 15.09 17.92 -2.15
C PRO A 120 14.69 19.27 -2.79
N PRO A 121 13.97 20.14 -2.06
CA PRO A 121 13.80 21.52 -2.48
C PRO A 121 15.15 22.24 -2.46
N ARG A 122 15.31 23.28 -3.30
CA ARG A 122 16.52 24.11 -3.32
C ARG A 122 16.62 25.08 -2.13
N THR A 123 15.49 25.36 -1.49
CA THR A 123 15.37 26.34 -0.39
C THR A 123 15.48 25.63 0.96
N GLU A 124 16.02 26.34 1.96
CA GLU A 124 16.02 25.88 3.34
C GLU A 124 14.59 25.72 3.89
N PRO A 125 14.36 24.89 4.92
CA PRO A 125 13.07 24.82 5.59
C PRO A 125 12.68 26.18 6.18
N ASP A 126 11.42 26.58 6.00
CA ASP A 126 10.85 27.72 6.71
C ASP A 126 10.42 27.26 8.10
N VAL A 127 11.14 27.72 9.12
CA VAL A 127 10.95 27.29 10.51
C VAL A 127 9.57 27.72 11.03
N ASP A 128 9.09 28.91 10.72
CA ASP A 128 7.82 29.42 11.24
C ASP A 128 6.65 28.64 10.62
N THR A 129 6.70 28.39 9.31
CA THR A 129 5.73 27.53 8.63
C THR A 129 5.76 26.09 9.17
N THR A 130 6.96 25.55 9.43
CA THR A 130 7.13 24.19 9.99
C THR A 130 6.52 24.09 11.39
N LEU A 131 6.75 25.09 12.25
CA LEU A 131 6.19 25.15 13.59
C LEU A 131 4.66 25.24 13.55
N ALA A 132 4.09 26.07 12.68
CA ALA A 132 2.64 26.16 12.52
C ALA A 132 2.03 24.83 12.05
N LEU A 133 2.70 24.08 11.16
CA LEU A 133 2.26 22.75 10.76
C LEU A 133 2.38 21.73 11.89
N LEU A 134 3.42 21.80 12.70
CA LEU A 134 3.59 20.94 13.87
C LEU A 134 2.53 21.21 14.94
N GLU A 135 2.23 22.49 15.22
CA GLU A 135 1.15 22.88 16.13
C GLU A 135 -0.20 22.37 15.64
N ARG A 136 -0.49 22.51 14.33
CA ARG A 136 -1.69 21.92 13.71
C ARG A 136 -1.73 20.41 13.87
N ALA A 137 -0.60 19.71 13.71
CA ALA A 137 -0.48 18.26 13.87
C ALA A 137 -0.71 17.79 15.31
N LEU A 138 -0.41 18.64 16.30
CA LEU A 138 -0.62 18.38 17.72
C LEU A 138 -2.01 18.80 18.22
N GLY A 139 -2.71 19.63 17.45
CA GLY A 139 -4.08 20.06 17.73
C GLY A 139 -5.15 19.22 17.01
N ASP A 140 -6.36 19.77 16.94
CA ASP A 140 -7.50 19.18 16.22
C ASP A 140 -7.71 19.79 14.81
N ASP A 141 -6.84 20.73 14.42
CA ASP A 141 -6.93 21.39 13.12
C ASP A 141 -6.68 20.39 12.00
N ARG A 142 -7.52 20.43 10.96
CA ARG A 142 -7.39 19.52 9.82
C ARG A 142 -6.04 19.64 9.14
N MET A 143 -5.48 18.49 8.77
CA MET A 143 -4.30 18.39 7.92
C MET A 143 -4.62 17.61 6.65
N THR A 144 -4.24 18.18 5.51
CA THR A 144 -4.27 17.49 4.22
C THR A 144 -3.05 16.57 4.08
N GLY A 145 -3.06 15.63 3.13
CA GLY A 145 -1.87 14.85 2.80
C GLY A 145 -0.68 15.74 2.43
N LEU A 146 -0.93 16.87 1.77
CA LEU A 146 0.08 17.85 1.39
C LEU A 146 0.66 18.60 2.60
N ASP A 147 -0.15 18.91 3.62
CA ASP A 147 0.35 19.48 4.88
C ASP A 147 1.33 18.52 5.56
N TRP A 148 0.99 17.22 5.60
CA TRP A 148 1.86 16.17 6.13
C TRP A 148 3.13 15.98 5.29
N ASP A 149 3.02 16.05 3.95
CA ASP A 149 4.16 15.99 3.03
C ASP A 149 5.18 17.11 3.31
N ARG A 150 4.68 18.34 3.51
CA ARG A 150 5.48 19.52 3.82
C ARG A 150 6.13 19.38 5.20
N LEU A 151 5.33 19.11 6.24
CA LEU A 151 5.82 18.96 7.62
C LEU A 151 6.93 17.91 7.71
N SER A 152 6.69 16.70 7.18
CA SER A 152 7.68 15.62 7.20
C SER A 152 8.91 15.92 6.36
N GLY A 153 8.76 16.67 5.26
CA GLY A 153 9.88 17.10 4.41
C GLY A 153 10.79 18.12 5.10
N ASP A 154 10.20 19.02 5.88
CA ASP A 154 10.93 20.06 6.61
C ASP A 154 11.61 19.49 7.86
N LEU A 155 10.88 18.75 8.70
CA LEU A 155 11.46 18.03 9.84
C LEU A 155 12.57 17.07 9.40
N GLY A 156 12.36 16.40 8.26
CA GLY A 156 13.33 15.51 7.64
C GLY A 156 14.69 16.13 7.33
N ARG A 157 14.70 17.43 7.02
CA ARG A 157 15.88 18.24 6.73
C ARG A 157 16.42 18.96 7.97
N MET A 158 15.73 18.85 9.10
CA MET A 158 16.11 19.41 10.39
C MET A 158 16.40 18.29 11.41
N PRO A 159 17.44 17.45 11.22
CA PRO A 159 17.71 16.29 12.08
C PRO A 159 17.98 16.66 13.55
N HIS A 160 18.26 17.93 13.84
CA HIS A 160 18.51 18.47 15.17
C HIS A 160 17.25 19.03 15.85
N ALA A 161 16.10 19.10 15.16
CA ALA A 161 14.85 19.61 15.72
C ALA A 161 14.49 18.87 17.01
N MET A 162 14.27 19.62 18.08
CA MET A 162 13.96 19.10 19.42
C MET A 162 12.44 18.99 19.60
N VAL A 163 11.84 17.98 18.98
CA VAL A 163 10.44 17.58 19.23
C VAL A 163 10.42 16.61 20.41
N ARG A 164 9.52 16.79 21.37
CA ARG A 164 9.40 15.94 22.57
C ARG A 164 8.92 14.54 22.18
N ALA A 165 9.24 13.53 22.97
CA ALA A 165 8.80 12.15 22.68
C ALA A 165 7.27 12.03 22.63
N SER A 166 6.56 12.69 23.55
CA SER A 166 5.10 12.78 23.58
C SER A 166 4.51 13.40 22.32
N ASP A 167 5.19 14.40 21.76
CA ASP A 167 4.74 15.11 20.56
C ASP A 167 4.95 14.22 19.33
N TRP A 168 6.05 13.46 19.28
CA TRP A 168 6.24 12.40 18.29
C TRP A 168 5.14 11.35 18.38
N GLU A 169 4.87 10.81 19.58
CA GLU A 169 3.81 9.82 19.80
C GLU A 169 2.46 10.32 19.30
N HIS A 170 2.12 11.57 19.60
CA HIS A 170 0.89 12.22 19.13
C HIS A 170 0.87 12.34 17.60
N VAL A 171 1.94 12.86 17.00
CA VAL A 171 2.06 13.01 15.54
C VAL A 171 1.91 11.68 14.81
N PHE A 172 2.61 10.62 15.25
CA PHE A 172 2.49 9.29 14.66
C PHE A 172 1.09 8.71 14.89
N GLY A 173 0.57 8.80 16.10
CA GLY A 173 -0.75 8.26 16.46
C GLY A 173 -1.89 8.95 15.69
N ARG A 174 -1.74 10.24 15.37
CA ARG A 174 -2.68 10.97 14.52
C ARG A 174 -2.50 10.62 13.04
N LEU A 175 -1.28 10.69 12.52
CA LEU A 175 -1.01 10.42 11.11
C LEU A 175 -1.35 8.98 10.70
N LEU A 176 -1.13 7.99 11.58
CA LEU A 176 -1.58 6.61 11.36
C LEU A 176 -3.11 6.53 11.21
N ARG A 177 -3.87 7.20 12.08
CA ARG A 177 -5.35 7.23 11.96
C ARG A 177 -5.79 7.92 10.68
N GLU A 178 -5.20 9.06 10.36
CA GLU A 178 -5.52 9.76 9.12
C GLU A 178 -5.17 8.93 7.88
N LEU A 179 -4.02 8.23 7.88
CA LEU A 179 -3.62 7.35 6.80
C LEU A 179 -4.66 6.25 6.55
N SER A 180 -5.12 5.55 7.60
CA SER A 180 -6.11 4.48 7.49
C SER A 180 -7.50 4.97 7.03
N LEU A 181 -7.74 6.29 7.03
CA LEU A 181 -8.97 6.96 6.59
C LEU A 181 -8.82 7.67 5.23
N SER A 182 -7.62 7.66 4.66
CA SER A 182 -7.31 8.39 3.43
C SER A 182 -7.36 7.47 2.21
N LEU A 183 -7.63 8.07 1.05
CA LEU A 183 -7.65 7.39 -0.25
C LEU A 183 -6.79 8.14 -1.26
N ASP A 184 -6.48 7.49 -2.38
CA ASP A 184 -5.84 8.09 -3.55
C ASP A 184 -4.55 8.86 -3.21
N LEU A 185 -4.42 10.09 -3.71
CA LEU A 185 -3.27 10.96 -3.48
C LEU A 185 -3.09 11.29 -1.99
N ASP A 186 -4.19 11.48 -1.27
CA ASP A 186 -4.19 11.87 0.13
C ASP A 186 -3.59 10.74 1.00
N TYR A 187 -3.90 9.48 0.65
CA TYR A 187 -3.23 8.30 1.20
C TYR A 187 -1.74 8.26 0.84
N ALA A 188 -1.39 8.43 -0.44
CA ALA A 188 -0.01 8.35 -0.91
C ALA A 188 0.91 9.36 -0.19
N GLN A 189 0.43 10.61 -0.04
CA GLN A 189 1.17 11.67 0.63
C GLN A 189 1.36 11.38 2.13
N ARG A 190 0.32 10.91 2.83
CA ARG A 190 0.42 10.52 4.24
C ARG A 190 1.31 9.31 4.45
N ALA A 191 1.23 8.30 3.58
CA ALA A 191 2.06 7.10 3.66
C ALA A 191 3.55 7.48 3.56
N GLU A 192 3.89 8.39 2.63
CA GLU A 192 5.25 8.86 2.47
C GLU A 192 5.70 9.82 3.58
N ALA A 193 4.81 10.68 4.06
CA ALA A 193 5.11 11.51 5.22
C ALA A 193 5.44 10.66 6.44
N LEU A 194 4.63 9.62 6.69
CA LEU A 194 4.80 8.69 7.79
C LEU A 194 6.10 7.90 7.69
N ALA A 195 6.46 7.42 6.48
CA ALA A 195 7.73 6.76 6.23
C ALA A 195 8.94 7.68 6.52
N ARG A 196 8.89 8.95 6.09
CA ARG A 196 9.94 9.94 6.37
C ARG A 196 10.08 10.25 7.85
N LEU A 197 8.97 10.46 8.54
CA LEU A 197 8.98 10.69 9.98
C LEU A 197 9.54 9.47 10.72
N ALA A 198 9.20 8.24 10.31
CA ALA A 198 9.75 7.02 10.89
C ALA A 198 11.27 6.87 10.61
N GLY A 199 11.75 7.40 9.49
CA GLY A 199 13.17 7.52 9.15
C GLY A 199 13.92 8.65 9.85
N HIS A 200 13.24 9.50 10.61
CA HIS A 200 13.88 10.57 11.36
C HIS A 200 14.76 10.01 12.50
N PRO A 201 15.99 10.53 12.72
CA PRO A 201 16.90 9.97 13.73
C PRO A 201 16.39 9.94 15.17
N ARG A 202 15.35 10.73 15.49
CA ARG A 202 14.79 10.88 16.84
C ARG A 202 13.46 10.16 17.07
N SER A 203 12.87 9.54 16.04
CA SER A 203 11.54 8.90 16.16
C SER A 203 11.61 7.40 16.45
N GLY A 204 12.79 6.78 16.34
CA GLY A 204 12.92 5.32 16.35
C GLY A 204 12.30 4.62 17.56
N ALA A 205 12.56 5.11 18.77
CA ALA A 205 12.00 4.53 20.00
C ALA A 205 10.46 4.68 20.06
N VAL A 206 9.92 5.79 19.57
CA VAL A 206 8.47 6.01 19.48
C VAL A 206 7.83 5.03 18.51
N VAL A 207 8.43 4.86 17.32
CA VAL A 207 7.97 3.89 16.32
C VAL A 207 7.98 2.47 16.88
N ALA A 208 9.04 2.07 17.59
CA ALA A 208 9.11 0.76 18.24
C ALA A 208 8.05 0.61 19.34
N GLY A 209 7.83 1.64 20.16
CA GLY A 209 6.79 1.64 21.20
C GLY A 209 5.38 1.44 20.64
N LEU A 210 5.03 2.18 19.59
CA LEU A 210 3.74 2.05 18.90
C LEU A 210 3.54 0.65 18.31
N ALA A 211 4.58 0.10 17.68
CA ALA A 211 4.53 -1.26 17.14
C ALA A 211 4.35 -2.30 18.26
N ALA A 212 5.05 -2.17 19.39
CA ALA A 212 4.92 -3.04 20.54
C ALA A 212 3.51 -3.01 21.15
N GLU A 213 2.90 -1.82 21.27
CA GLU A 213 1.52 -1.66 21.73
C GLU A 213 0.54 -2.38 20.80
N VAL A 214 0.64 -2.13 19.49
CA VAL A 214 -0.31 -2.69 18.51
C VAL A 214 -0.22 -4.22 18.46
N VAL A 215 0.97 -4.82 18.53
CA VAL A 215 1.06 -6.29 18.57
C VAL A 215 0.55 -6.88 19.88
N GLY A 216 0.48 -6.12 20.96
CA GLY A 216 -0.13 -6.57 22.22
C GLY A 216 -1.65 -6.68 22.19
N ARG A 217 -2.30 -6.22 21.11
CA ARG A 217 -3.76 -6.07 21.00
C ARG A 217 -4.33 -7.00 19.94
N PRO A 218 -4.99 -8.13 20.31
CA PRO A 218 -5.60 -9.06 19.33
C PRO A 218 -6.74 -8.43 18.51
N ASP A 219 -7.32 -7.35 19.03
CA ASP A 219 -8.45 -6.62 18.48
C ASP A 219 -8.04 -5.45 17.56
N ALA A 220 -6.74 -5.26 17.32
CA ALA A 220 -6.28 -4.16 16.49
C ALA A 220 -6.83 -4.26 15.05
N GLN A 221 -7.26 -3.12 14.52
CA GLN A 221 -7.83 -3.02 13.18
C GLN A 221 -6.74 -3.03 12.09
N PHE A 222 -5.62 -2.33 12.31
CA PHE A 222 -4.58 -2.09 11.29
C PHE A 222 -3.17 -2.44 11.80
N TYR A 223 -2.79 -3.72 11.67
CA TYR A 223 -1.41 -4.13 11.96
C TYR A 223 -0.42 -3.65 10.90
N ASN A 224 -0.82 -3.70 9.62
CA ASN A 224 0.07 -3.45 8.50
C ASN A 224 0.66 -2.02 8.55
N ASP A 225 -0.19 -1.01 8.74
CA ASP A 225 0.23 0.40 8.75
C ASP A 225 1.25 0.68 9.85
N THR A 226 1.01 0.15 11.06
CA THR A 226 1.90 0.38 12.21
C THR A 226 3.18 -0.44 12.11
N LEU A 227 3.10 -1.74 11.80
CA LEU A 227 4.28 -2.59 11.71
C LEU A 227 5.17 -2.24 10.52
N SER A 228 4.60 -1.78 9.41
CA SER A 228 5.38 -1.32 8.26
C SER A 228 6.37 -0.20 8.61
N LEU A 229 6.10 0.60 9.65
CA LEU A 229 7.03 1.64 10.11
C LEU A 229 8.38 1.08 10.56
N LEU A 230 8.41 -0.17 11.02
CA LEU A 230 9.64 -0.81 11.49
C LEU A 230 10.67 -0.98 10.35
N GLN A 231 10.26 -0.96 9.07
CA GLN A 231 11.20 -1.03 7.94
C GLN A 231 11.89 0.32 7.64
N PHE A 232 11.35 1.41 8.19
CA PHE A 232 11.82 2.77 7.98
C PHE A 232 12.65 3.31 9.14
N THR A 233 12.80 2.57 10.24
CA THR A 233 13.61 2.98 11.39
C THR A 233 14.92 2.18 11.52
N ARG A 234 15.86 2.71 12.30
CA ARG A 234 17.10 2.04 12.72
C ARG A 234 17.06 1.56 14.17
N ASP A 235 15.93 1.73 14.86
CA ASP A 235 15.82 1.36 16.27
C ASP A 235 16.02 -0.16 16.47
N PRO A 236 16.91 -0.59 17.37
CA PRO A 236 17.18 -2.01 17.58
C PRO A 236 15.97 -2.80 18.12
N GLN A 237 15.01 -2.15 18.79
CA GLN A 237 13.79 -2.83 19.27
C GLN A 237 12.89 -3.29 18.12
N ALA A 238 12.95 -2.63 16.96
CA ALA A 238 12.15 -2.96 15.79
C ALA A 238 12.31 -4.44 15.39
N LEU A 239 13.55 -4.92 15.32
CA LEU A 239 13.84 -6.31 14.99
C LEU A 239 13.35 -7.28 16.08
N SER A 240 13.48 -6.91 17.35
CA SER A 240 13.05 -7.74 18.47
C SER A 240 11.54 -7.98 18.45
N ILE A 241 10.74 -6.93 18.15
CA ILE A 241 9.29 -7.02 17.98
C ILE A 241 8.92 -7.97 16.83
N LEU A 242 9.58 -7.82 15.67
CA LEU A 242 9.33 -8.66 14.50
C LEU A 242 9.67 -10.14 14.77
N LEU A 243 10.84 -10.42 15.34
CA LEU A 243 11.21 -11.79 15.71
C LEU A 243 10.29 -12.36 16.79
N GLY A 244 9.82 -11.54 17.73
CA GLY A 244 8.79 -11.91 18.69
C GLY A 244 7.52 -12.42 18.00
N GLN A 245 7.00 -11.65 17.04
CA GLN A 245 5.82 -12.03 16.26
C GLN A 245 6.03 -13.26 15.37
N LEU A 246 7.24 -13.50 14.86
CA LEU A 246 7.53 -14.76 14.17
C LEU A 246 7.55 -15.98 15.10
N ARG A 247 7.92 -15.81 16.37
CA ARG A 247 7.98 -16.91 17.35
C ARG A 247 6.62 -17.19 17.98
N ALA A 248 5.88 -16.14 18.32
CA ALA A 248 4.58 -16.18 18.96
C ALA A 248 3.70 -15.06 18.39
N PRO A 249 3.04 -15.30 17.24
CA PRO A 249 2.20 -14.30 16.62
C PRO A 249 0.96 -14.02 17.47
N THR A 250 0.54 -12.76 17.52
CA THR A 250 -0.71 -12.36 18.17
C THR A 250 -1.92 -12.89 17.40
N ASN A 251 -1.86 -12.81 16.07
CA ASN A 251 -2.77 -13.45 15.12
C ASN A 251 -2.12 -13.47 13.72
N ALA A 252 -2.80 -14.05 12.74
CA ALA A 252 -2.35 -14.16 11.36
C ALA A 252 -2.13 -12.79 10.70
N SER A 253 -2.91 -11.77 11.06
CA SER A 253 -2.73 -10.41 10.55
C SER A 253 -1.44 -9.77 11.04
N SER A 254 -1.13 -9.88 12.34
CA SER A 254 0.14 -9.39 12.90
C SER A 254 1.33 -10.16 12.32
N LEU A 255 1.18 -11.48 12.14
CA LEU A 255 2.19 -12.33 11.52
C LEU A 255 2.43 -11.94 10.04
N ARG A 256 1.37 -11.75 9.25
CA ARG A 256 1.46 -11.31 7.86
C ARG A 256 2.23 -9.99 7.77
N ALA A 257 1.83 -8.98 8.53
CA ALA A 257 2.49 -7.67 8.54
C ALA A 257 3.98 -7.79 8.94
N CYS A 258 4.30 -8.60 9.94
CA CYS A 258 5.68 -8.90 10.32
C CYS A 258 6.50 -9.53 9.18
N LEU A 259 5.93 -10.51 8.48
CA LEU A 259 6.58 -11.20 7.36
C LEU A 259 6.89 -10.27 6.18
N ILE A 260 6.01 -9.31 5.90
CA ILE A 260 6.23 -8.27 4.87
C ILE A 260 7.49 -7.48 5.23
N VAL A 261 7.51 -6.91 6.43
CA VAL A 261 8.60 -6.06 6.94
C VAL A 261 9.94 -6.81 6.97
N LEU A 262 9.96 -8.02 7.53
CA LEU A 262 11.18 -8.82 7.60
C LEU A 262 11.72 -9.18 6.21
N THR A 263 10.84 -9.44 5.25
CA THR A 263 11.28 -9.68 3.87
C THR A 263 12.00 -8.45 3.30
N THR A 264 11.48 -7.25 3.53
CA THR A 264 12.11 -5.99 3.12
C THR A 264 13.47 -5.81 3.79
N LEU A 265 13.56 -6.00 5.10
CA LEU A 265 14.81 -5.86 5.86
C LEU A 265 15.90 -6.85 5.40
N VAL A 266 15.53 -8.11 5.15
CA VAL A 266 16.46 -9.13 4.67
C VAL A 266 16.97 -8.81 3.26
N ARG A 267 16.10 -8.36 2.34
CA ARG A 267 16.51 -8.01 0.97
C ARG A 267 17.42 -6.80 0.91
N GLY A 268 17.20 -5.82 1.78
CA GLY A 268 18.04 -4.63 1.90
C GLY A 268 19.42 -4.88 2.51
N THR A 269 19.81 -6.14 2.80
CA THR A 269 21.07 -6.52 3.46
C THR A 269 21.28 -5.89 4.85
N ARG A 270 20.20 -5.56 5.55
CA ARG A 270 20.25 -4.84 6.84
C ARG A 270 20.34 -5.75 8.06
N LEU A 271 20.13 -7.05 7.88
CA LEU A 271 20.24 -8.03 8.96
C LEU A 271 21.57 -8.76 8.85
N ASP A 272 22.18 -9.02 10.01
CA ASP A 272 23.32 -9.93 10.08
C ASP A 272 22.91 -11.36 9.63
N PRO A 273 23.88 -12.18 9.19
CA PRO A 273 23.59 -13.51 8.66
C PRO A 273 22.87 -14.45 9.64
N GLU A 274 23.11 -14.33 10.95
CA GLU A 274 22.53 -15.21 11.97
C GLU A 274 21.05 -14.89 12.18
N THR A 275 20.73 -13.61 12.40
CA THR A 275 19.35 -13.11 12.49
C THR A 275 18.55 -13.47 11.25
N ARG A 276 19.14 -13.28 10.06
CA ARG A 276 18.49 -13.64 8.79
C ARG A 276 18.15 -15.13 8.74
N LEU A 277 19.07 -15.99 9.17
CA LEU A 277 18.86 -17.43 9.17
C LEU A 277 17.79 -17.84 10.20
N GLU A 278 17.76 -17.18 11.37
CA GLU A 278 16.69 -17.39 12.36
C GLU A 278 15.32 -17.03 11.78
N ALA A 279 15.18 -15.83 11.21
CA ALA A 279 13.92 -15.37 10.62
C ALA A 279 13.42 -16.33 9.53
N VAL A 280 14.31 -16.81 8.66
CA VAL A 280 13.98 -17.80 7.63
C VAL A 280 13.58 -19.15 8.24
N ARG A 281 14.27 -19.63 9.28
CA ARG A 281 13.89 -20.88 9.97
C ARG A 281 12.50 -20.78 10.58
N LEU A 282 12.16 -19.64 11.20
CA LEU A 282 10.82 -19.39 11.74
C LEU A 282 9.76 -19.32 10.62
N ALA A 283 10.06 -18.66 9.51
CA ALA A 283 9.18 -18.63 8.34
C ALA A 283 8.88 -20.04 7.80
N VAL A 284 9.88 -20.93 7.75
CA VAL A 284 9.68 -22.33 7.34
C VAL A 284 8.74 -23.08 8.28
N ARG A 285 8.68 -22.76 9.58
CA ARG A 285 7.70 -23.36 10.50
C ARG A 285 6.28 -22.97 10.09
N HIS A 286 6.05 -21.69 9.82
CA HIS A 286 4.75 -21.18 9.37
C HIS A 286 4.32 -21.76 8.01
N LEU A 287 5.27 -22.06 7.11
CA LEU A 287 4.98 -22.73 5.84
C LEU A 287 4.57 -24.21 5.99
N ARG A 288 4.94 -24.84 7.10
CA ARG A 288 4.63 -26.26 7.37
C ARG A 288 3.29 -26.43 8.09
N ASP A 289 2.84 -25.39 8.78
CA ASP A 289 1.57 -25.35 9.49
C ASP A 289 0.40 -25.28 8.47
N PRO A 290 -0.46 -26.31 8.39
CA PRO A 290 -1.60 -26.34 7.48
C PRO A 290 -2.66 -25.29 7.81
N ASP A 291 -2.74 -24.88 9.08
CA ASP A 291 -3.85 -24.08 9.59
C ASP A 291 -3.61 -22.58 9.36
N GLN A 292 -2.39 -22.22 8.94
CA GLN A 292 -2.06 -20.83 8.59
C GLN A 292 -2.81 -20.38 7.33
N PRO A 293 -3.32 -19.13 7.34
CA PRO A 293 -3.97 -18.56 6.15
C PRO A 293 -3.01 -18.44 4.97
N TYR A 294 -3.59 -18.46 3.76
CA TYR A 294 -2.89 -18.28 2.49
C TYR A 294 -1.90 -17.09 2.51
N LEU A 295 -2.31 -15.95 3.06
CA LEU A 295 -1.50 -14.74 3.13
C LEU A 295 -0.26 -14.90 4.03
N VAL A 296 -0.36 -15.66 5.11
CA VAL A 296 0.78 -16.00 5.96
C VAL A 296 1.75 -16.91 5.19
N HIS A 297 1.25 -17.95 4.51
CA HIS A 297 2.09 -18.79 3.64
C HIS A 297 2.78 -17.97 2.54
N ARG A 298 2.07 -17.03 1.92
CA ARG A 298 2.65 -16.13 0.91
C ARG A 298 3.78 -15.27 1.51
N GLY A 299 3.53 -14.62 2.64
CA GLY A 299 4.53 -13.81 3.34
C GLY A 299 5.77 -14.62 3.74
N ALA A 300 5.58 -15.80 4.32
CA ALA A 300 6.67 -16.68 4.74
C ALA A 300 7.45 -17.25 3.54
N ALA A 301 6.78 -17.56 2.43
CA ALA A 301 7.44 -17.98 1.20
C ALA A 301 8.32 -16.88 0.62
N ASN A 302 7.88 -15.61 0.67
CA ASN A 302 8.69 -14.47 0.24
C ASN A 302 9.96 -14.31 1.08
N LEU A 303 9.85 -14.47 2.40
CA LEU A 303 11.00 -14.42 3.30
C LEU A 303 11.99 -15.56 2.99
N VAL A 304 11.51 -16.78 2.76
CA VAL A 304 12.35 -17.92 2.33
C VAL A 304 13.04 -17.64 0.99
N ARG A 305 12.35 -17.02 0.03
CA ARG A 305 12.90 -16.70 -1.29
C ARG A 305 14.15 -15.83 -1.22
N THR A 306 14.30 -15.06 -0.14
CA THR A 306 15.50 -14.26 0.08
C THR A 306 16.78 -15.09 0.18
N LEU A 307 16.72 -16.40 0.49
CA LEU A 307 17.90 -17.29 0.53
C LEU A 307 18.63 -17.42 -0.84
N GLY A 308 18.00 -16.95 -1.91
CA GLY A 308 18.48 -17.12 -3.28
C GLY A 308 18.11 -18.48 -3.89
N PRO A 309 18.36 -18.68 -5.19
CA PRO A 309 17.77 -19.78 -5.95
C PRO A 309 18.04 -21.18 -5.36
N ALA A 310 19.29 -21.45 -4.96
CA ALA A 310 19.66 -22.76 -4.42
C ALA A 310 19.01 -23.04 -3.05
N GLY A 311 18.93 -22.04 -2.19
CA GLY A 311 18.28 -22.16 -0.87
C GLY A 311 16.79 -22.40 -1.00
N SER A 312 16.12 -21.57 -1.81
CA SER A 312 14.69 -21.66 -2.09
C SER A 312 14.29 -23.00 -2.71
N GLN A 313 15.08 -23.51 -3.68
CA GLN A 313 14.84 -24.80 -4.31
C GLN A 313 14.91 -25.97 -3.31
N ARG A 314 15.87 -25.95 -2.38
CA ARG A 314 15.96 -26.99 -1.34
C ARG A 314 14.73 -26.99 -0.43
N VAL A 315 14.31 -25.81 0.04
CA VAL A 315 13.10 -25.70 0.88
C VAL A 315 11.85 -26.13 0.12
N ALA A 316 11.70 -25.70 -1.15
CA ALA A 316 10.57 -26.09 -1.98
C ALA A 316 10.53 -27.60 -2.25
N ALA A 317 11.68 -28.26 -2.43
CA ALA A 317 11.74 -29.72 -2.60
C ALA A 317 11.27 -30.46 -1.34
N VAL A 318 11.71 -30.01 -0.15
CA VAL A 318 11.25 -30.56 1.14
C VAL A 318 9.74 -30.38 1.32
N LEU A 319 9.24 -29.16 1.10
CA LEU A 319 7.80 -28.86 1.20
C LEU A 319 6.98 -29.67 0.18
N THR A 320 7.51 -29.91 -1.02
CA THR A 320 6.85 -30.78 -2.02
C THR A 320 6.77 -32.22 -1.54
N ALA A 321 7.81 -32.75 -0.89
CA ALA A 321 7.81 -34.08 -0.30
C ALA A 321 6.87 -34.19 0.91
N GLU A 322 6.58 -33.08 1.58
CA GLU A 322 5.58 -32.94 2.66
C GLU A 322 4.16 -32.61 2.12
N ASP A 323 3.91 -32.83 0.82
CA ASP A 323 2.66 -32.53 0.11
C ASP A 323 2.17 -31.06 0.16
N ARG A 324 3.07 -30.12 0.46
CA ARG A 324 2.82 -28.66 0.46
C ARG A 324 3.05 -28.01 -0.90
N ARG A 325 2.45 -28.57 -1.96
CA ARG A 325 2.75 -28.19 -3.36
C ARG A 325 2.43 -26.74 -3.71
N ALA A 326 1.33 -26.19 -3.19
CA ALA A 326 0.93 -24.80 -3.44
C ALA A 326 1.98 -23.82 -2.90
N VAL A 327 2.38 -23.99 -1.64
CA VAL A 327 3.44 -23.20 -0.98
C VAL A 327 4.78 -23.36 -1.71
N ALA A 328 5.14 -24.59 -2.08
CA ALA A 328 6.35 -24.86 -2.84
C ALA A 328 6.37 -24.20 -4.23
N SER A 329 5.21 -23.98 -4.87
CA SER A 329 5.12 -23.22 -6.13
C SER A 329 5.37 -21.73 -5.90
N ILE A 330 4.82 -21.14 -4.84
CA ILE A 330 5.10 -19.72 -4.50
C ILE A 330 6.61 -19.50 -4.30
N ILE A 331 7.30 -20.42 -3.61
CA ILE A 331 8.75 -20.33 -3.39
C ILE A 331 9.54 -20.43 -4.70
N ARG A 332 9.14 -21.35 -5.61
CA ARG A 332 9.83 -21.60 -6.88
C ARG A 332 9.61 -20.49 -7.90
N ASP A 333 8.34 -20.14 -8.11
CA ASP A 333 7.91 -19.32 -9.23
C ASP A 333 7.80 -17.84 -8.83
N GLY A 334 7.70 -17.59 -7.53
CA GLY A 334 7.59 -16.24 -6.99
C GLY A 334 6.28 -15.53 -7.29
N ARG A 335 5.25 -16.31 -7.60
CA ARG A 335 3.96 -15.86 -8.10
C ARG A 335 2.85 -16.58 -7.35
N ALA A 336 1.79 -15.85 -7.05
CA ALA A 336 0.56 -16.39 -6.48
C ALA A 336 -0.34 -17.02 -7.55
N ILE A 337 -0.32 -16.45 -8.76
CA ILE A 337 -1.11 -16.87 -9.92
C ILE A 337 -0.21 -17.31 -11.06
N THR A 338 -0.78 -18.01 -12.04
CA THR A 338 0.00 -18.55 -13.15
C THR A 338 0.63 -17.44 -14.01
N SER A 339 1.79 -17.74 -14.59
CA SER A 339 2.44 -16.83 -15.54
C SER A 339 1.58 -16.53 -16.76
N GLN A 340 0.67 -17.44 -17.12
CA GLN A 340 -0.29 -17.24 -18.20
C GLN A 340 -1.33 -16.18 -17.81
N ALA A 341 -1.95 -16.29 -16.63
CA ALA A 341 -2.91 -15.32 -16.15
C ALA A 341 -2.32 -13.90 -16.07
N ILE A 342 -1.08 -13.77 -15.58
CA ILE A 342 -0.36 -12.48 -15.55
C ILE A 342 -0.16 -11.92 -16.96
N ARG A 343 0.26 -12.75 -17.93
CA ARG A 343 0.46 -12.32 -19.32
C ARG A 343 -0.85 -11.88 -19.96
N GLU A 344 -1.93 -12.62 -19.74
CA GLU A 344 -3.25 -12.31 -20.26
C GLU A 344 -3.77 -10.98 -19.71
N ALA A 345 -3.68 -10.75 -18.39
CA ALA A 345 -4.05 -9.47 -17.79
C ALA A 345 -3.24 -8.31 -18.38
N ARG A 346 -1.91 -8.45 -18.48
CA ARG A 346 -1.02 -7.44 -19.08
C ARG A 346 -1.35 -7.17 -20.55
N GLN A 347 -1.69 -8.20 -21.31
CA GLN A 347 -2.08 -8.07 -22.71
C GLN A 347 -3.43 -7.34 -22.84
N ARG A 348 -4.42 -7.68 -22.00
CA ARG A 348 -5.71 -6.97 -21.95
C ARG A 348 -5.54 -5.48 -21.63
N ILE A 349 -4.72 -5.15 -20.61
CA ILE A 349 -4.38 -3.76 -20.26
C ILE A 349 -3.75 -3.06 -21.46
N ARG A 350 -2.72 -3.65 -22.06
CA ARG A 350 -2.04 -3.07 -23.21
C ARG A 350 -2.98 -2.81 -24.38
N SER A 351 -3.82 -3.77 -24.75
CA SER A 351 -4.75 -3.62 -25.86
C SER A 351 -5.77 -2.49 -25.61
N MET A 352 -6.24 -2.33 -24.37
CA MET A 352 -7.12 -1.22 -24.01
C MET A 352 -6.40 0.14 -24.09
N LEU A 353 -5.17 0.22 -23.59
CA LEU A 353 -4.34 1.44 -23.69
C LEU A 353 -4.01 1.76 -25.15
N GLU A 354 -3.66 0.78 -25.98
CA GLU A 354 -3.39 0.98 -27.42
C GLU A 354 -4.61 1.56 -28.15
N THR A 355 -5.82 1.13 -27.77
CA THR A 355 -7.07 1.59 -28.37
C THR A 355 -7.44 3.01 -27.92
N GLY A 356 -7.21 3.36 -26.65
CA GLY A 356 -7.61 4.65 -26.09
C GLY A 356 -6.54 5.75 -26.17
N GLU A 357 -5.27 5.39 -26.00
CA GLU A 357 -4.14 6.32 -25.78
C GLU A 357 -3.04 6.19 -26.86
N GLY A 358 -3.08 5.11 -27.65
CA GLY A 358 -2.15 4.84 -28.73
C GLY A 358 -0.96 3.97 -28.35
N ARG A 359 -0.25 3.47 -29.37
CA ARG A 359 0.79 2.43 -29.23
C ARG A 359 2.02 2.86 -28.43
N ALA A 360 2.40 4.13 -28.47
CA ALA A 360 3.57 4.62 -27.76
C ALA A 360 3.38 4.57 -26.24
N ALA A 361 2.25 5.05 -25.73
CA ALA A 361 1.92 5.02 -24.31
C ALA A 361 1.83 3.58 -23.77
N ALA A 362 1.19 2.68 -24.52
CA ALA A 362 1.02 1.28 -24.13
C ALA A 362 2.33 0.47 -24.13
N GLY A 363 3.37 0.95 -24.82
CA GLY A 363 4.67 0.28 -24.97
C GLY A 363 5.77 0.76 -24.03
N GLU A 364 5.49 1.69 -23.11
CA GLU A 364 6.48 2.27 -22.20
C GLU A 364 7.11 1.19 -21.27
N PRO A 365 8.45 1.03 -21.25
CA PRO A 365 9.11 -0.01 -20.46
C PRO A 365 8.84 0.10 -18.95
N VAL A 366 8.85 1.31 -18.40
CA VAL A 366 8.61 1.55 -16.96
C VAL A 366 7.21 1.13 -16.56
N LEU A 367 6.19 1.42 -17.38
CA LEU A 367 4.83 0.92 -17.19
C LEU A 367 4.80 -0.62 -17.25
N GLY A 368 5.52 -1.21 -18.21
CA GLY A 368 5.66 -2.65 -18.34
C GLY A 368 6.23 -3.34 -17.09
N ASP A 369 7.21 -2.70 -16.45
CA ASP A 369 7.88 -3.16 -15.22
C ASP A 369 7.00 -2.95 -13.98
N LEU A 370 6.31 -1.81 -13.88
CA LEU A 370 5.31 -1.56 -12.84
C LEU A 370 4.20 -2.61 -12.88
N LEU A 371 3.63 -2.89 -14.06
CA LEU A 371 2.62 -3.93 -14.24
C LEU A 371 3.17 -5.33 -13.92
N GLN A 372 4.43 -5.62 -14.25
CA GLN A 372 5.05 -6.89 -13.89
C GLN A 372 5.22 -7.03 -12.38
N THR A 373 5.56 -5.94 -11.68
CA THR A 373 5.73 -5.92 -10.23
C THR A 373 4.38 -6.02 -9.53
N ALA A 374 3.43 -5.16 -9.90
CA ALA A 374 2.08 -5.10 -9.33
C ALA A 374 1.30 -6.42 -9.48
N LEU A 375 1.48 -7.13 -10.60
CA LEU A 375 0.69 -8.33 -10.91
C LEU A 375 1.46 -9.64 -10.70
N GLY A 376 2.79 -9.58 -10.79
CA GLY A 376 3.63 -10.77 -10.84
C GLY A 376 4.44 -11.02 -9.58
N GLU A 377 4.78 -10.01 -8.80
CA GLU A 377 5.55 -10.20 -7.57
C GLU A 377 4.64 -10.54 -6.39
N THR A 378 5.10 -11.51 -5.59
CA THR A 378 4.43 -11.88 -4.34
C THR A 378 4.86 -11.04 -3.16
N ASN A 379 6.00 -10.32 -3.23
CA ASN A 379 6.44 -9.41 -2.19
C ASN A 379 5.48 -8.21 -2.08
N GLU A 380 4.81 -8.08 -0.93
CA GLU A 380 3.72 -7.12 -0.77
C GLU A 380 4.19 -5.67 -0.75
N GLU A 381 5.40 -5.37 -0.27
CA GLU A 381 5.95 -4.01 -0.26
C GLU A 381 6.22 -3.50 -1.68
N ASP A 382 6.99 -4.24 -2.48
CA ASP A 382 7.27 -3.88 -3.88
C ASP A 382 5.98 -3.75 -4.69
N ARG A 383 5.04 -4.67 -4.45
CA ARG A 383 3.74 -4.67 -5.10
C ARG A 383 2.92 -3.44 -4.70
N SER A 384 2.85 -3.11 -3.42
CA SER A 384 2.11 -1.94 -2.90
C SER A 384 2.71 -0.64 -3.43
N ASN A 385 4.04 -0.56 -3.52
CA ASN A 385 4.71 0.61 -4.09
C ASN A 385 4.38 0.76 -5.59
N ALA A 386 4.41 -0.34 -6.36
CA ALA A 386 4.01 -0.32 -7.76
C ALA A 386 2.52 0.03 -7.95
N LEU A 387 1.63 -0.51 -7.12
CA LEU A 387 0.20 -0.21 -7.15
C LEU A 387 -0.09 1.25 -6.80
N CYS A 388 0.60 1.82 -5.81
CA CYS A 388 0.47 3.24 -5.49
C CYS A 388 0.88 4.14 -6.67
N ILE A 389 1.99 3.80 -7.36
CA ILE A 389 2.43 4.56 -8.54
C ILE A 389 1.41 4.45 -9.67
N LEU A 390 0.85 3.26 -9.91
CA LEU A 390 -0.17 3.03 -10.93
C LEU A 390 -1.51 3.73 -10.59
N MET A 391 -1.89 3.78 -9.32
CA MET A 391 -3.06 4.52 -8.84
C MET A 391 -2.95 6.02 -9.15
N LEU A 392 -1.75 6.59 -8.97
CA LEU A 392 -1.45 7.99 -9.29
C LEU A 392 -1.23 8.24 -10.79
N SER A 393 -1.15 7.19 -11.61
CA SER A 393 -0.90 7.31 -13.04
C SER A 393 -2.20 7.43 -13.85
N PRO A 394 -2.15 8.03 -15.05
CA PRO A 394 -3.32 8.15 -15.93
C PRO A 394 -3.98 6.81 -16.31
N GLN A 395 -3.23 5.70 -16.22
CA GLN A 395 -3.67 4.38 -16.62
C GLN A 395 -4.50 3.65 -15.55
N SER A 396 -4.65 4.22 -14.35
CA SER A 396 -5.29 3.58 -13.20
C SER A 396 -6.69 3.03 -13.51
N THR A 397 -7.54 3.81 -14.19
CA THR A 397 -8.90 3.41 -14.56
C THR A 397 -8.93 2.19 -15.50
N VAL A 398 -8.02 2.14 -16.49
CA VAL A 398 -7.93 1.01 -17.42
C VAL A 398 -7.50 -0.26 -16.69
N ILE A 399 -6.52 -0.14 -15.79
CA ILE A 399 -6.02 -1.26 -14.98
C ILE A 399 -7.13 -1.78 -14.06
N GLY A 400 -7.84 -0.87 -13.38
CA GLY A 400 -8.99 -1.20 -12.51
C GLY A 400 -10.05 -2.00 -13.25
N ARG A 401 -10.51 -1.52 -14.42
CA ARG A 401 -11.54 -2.21 -15.23
C ARG A 401 -11.11 -3.60 -15.69
N VAL A 402 -9.85 -3.77 -16.12
CA VAL A 402 -9.33 -5.10 -16.48
C VAL A 402 -9.36 -6.02 -15.27
N HIS A 403 -8.95 -5.54 -14.09
CA HIS A 403 -8.93 -6.35 -12.88
C HIS A 403 -10.32 -6.67 -12.32
N ALA A 404 -11.33 -5.82 -12.53
CA ALA A 404 -12.71 -6.15 -12.23
C ALA A 404 -13.22 -7.33 -13.09
N ALA A 405 -12.88 -7.33 -14.38
CA ALA A 405 -13.19 -8.47 -15.26
C ALA A 405 -12.43 -9.73 -14.87
N VAL A 406 -11.13 -9.64 -14.56
CA VAL A 406 -10.33 -10.79 -14.10
C VAL A 406 -10.84 -11.34 -12.76
N PHE A 407 -11.27 -10.46 -11.85
CA PHE A 407 -11.89 -10.82 -10.59
C PHE A 407 -13.19 -11.60 -10.80
N ALA A 408 -14.10 -11.09 -11.65
CA ALA A 408 -15.34 -11.79 -12.00
C ALA A 408 -15.07 -13.17 -12.61
N ASP A 409 -14.16 -13.23 -13.58
CA ASP A 409 -13.71 -14.46 -14.25
C ASP A 409 -13.17 -15.50 -13.25
N ALA A 410 -12.37 -15.05 -12.28
CA ALA A 410 -11.80 -15.91 -11.24
C ALA A 410 -12.87 -16.45 -10.28
N MET A 411 -13.78 -15.58 -9.83
CA MET A 411 -14.91 -15.97 -8.97
C MET A 411 -15.82 -16.99 -9.66
N ALA A 412 -16.11 -16.82 -10.95
CA ALA A 412 -16.93 -17.76 -11.71
C ALA A 412 -16.29 -19.16 -11.85
N ARG A 413 -14.96 -19.25 -11.83
CA ARG A 413 -14.21 -20.52 -11.87
C ARG A 413 -13.94 -21.12 -10.49
N GLY A 414 -14.28 -20.43 -9.40
CA GLY A 414 -13.88 -20.82 -8.05
C GLY A 414 -12.37 -20.68 -7.78
N ASP A 415 -11.65 -19.89 -8.58
CA ASP A 415 -10.22 -19.62 -8.36
C ASP A 415 -10.06 -18.47 -7.35
N HIS A 416 -10.18 -18.83 -6.08
CA HIS A 416 -10.15 -17.86 -4.98
C HIS A 416 -8.81 -17.16 -4.80
N VAL A 417 -7.70 -17.78 -5.19
CA VAL A 417 -6.38 -17.13 -5.16
C VAL A 417 -6.33 -16.05 -6.24
N ALA A 418 -6.72 -16.35 -7.48
CA ALA A 418 -6.74 -15.32 -8.53
C ALA A 418 -7.75 -14.19 -8.26
N ALA A 419 -8.88 -14.51 -7.63
CA ALA A 419 -9.84 -13.52 -7.18
C ALA A 419 -9.23 -12.62 -6.10
N HIS A 420 -8.59 -13.20 -5.08
CA HIS A 420 -7.91 -12.43 -4.04
C HIS A 420 -6.82 -11.52 -4.64
N GLU A 421 -5.95 -12.05 -5.50
CA GLU A 421 -4.90 -11.26 -6.14
C GLU A 421 -5.45 -10.08 -6.97
N SER A 422 -6.59 -10.28 -7.63
CA SER A 422 -7.26 -9.21 -8.39
C SER A 422 -7.92 -8.19 -7.47
N ALA A 423 -8.55 -8.64 -6.38
CA ALA A 423 -9.11 -7.76 -5.37
C ALA A 423 -8.03 -6.86 -4.74
N THR A 424 -6.83 -7.39 -4.46
CA THR A 424 -5.70 -6.56 -3.98
C THR A 424 -5.28 -5.48 -4.98
N VAL A 425 -5.51 -5.64 -6.28
CA VAL A 425 -5.28 -4.55 -7.26
C VAL A 425 -6.42 -3.54 -7.20
N LEU A 426 -7.66 -4.03 -7.07
CA LEU A 426 -8.86 -3.21 -6.97
C LEU A 426 -8.95 -2.41 -5.66
N THR A 427 -8.24 -2.78 -4.59
CA THR A 427 -8.19 -1.95 -3.37
C THR A 427 -7.51 -0.61 -3.62
N TRP A 428 -6.72 -0.48 -4.70
CA TRP A 428 -6.05 0.75 -5.12
C TRP A 428 -6.74 1.45 -6.29
N MET A 429 -7.46 0.71 -7.12
CA MET A 429 -7.97 1.20 -8.41
C MET A 429 -9.42 0.77 -8.67
N GLY A 430 -10.19 0.52 -7.62
CA GLY A 430 -11.60 0.16 -7.68
C GLY A 430 -12.42 1.27 -8.35
N GLN A 431 -13.41 0.88 -9.13
CA GLN A 431 -14.26 1.81 -9.88
C GLN A 431 -15.70 1.74 -9.37
N PRO A 432 -16.45 2.86 -9.31
CA PRO A 432 -17.82 2.87 -8.81
C PRO A 432 -18.75 1.93 -9.58
N GLU A 433 -18.51 1.73 -10.88
CA GLU A 433 -19.32 0.87 -11.75
C GLU A 433 -19.19 -0.62 -11.38
N ASP A 434 -18.10 -1.01 -10.72
CA ASP A 434 -17.81 -2.39 -10.34
C ASP A 434 -18.27 -2.73 -8.90
N LEU A 435 -18.77 -1.74 -8.14
CA LEU A 435 -19.15 -1.91 -6.73
C LEU A 435 -20.19 -3.01 -6.51
N ASP A 436 -21.16 -3.15 -7.41
CA ASP A 436 -22.21 -4.18 -7.30
C ASP A 436 -21.64 -5.60 -7.40
N LEU A 437 -20.61 -5.80 -8.22
CA LEU A 437 -19.93 -7.09 -8.33
C LEU A 437 -19.20 -7.42 -7.03
N VAL A 438 -18.43 -6.46 -6.52
CA VAL A 438 -17.56 -6.67 -5.37
C VAL A 438 -18.36 -6.81 -4.07
N GLU A 439 -19.41 -6.00 -3.90
CA GLU A 439 -20.34 -6.10 -2.77
C GLU A 439 -20.97 -7.50 -2.67
N ARG A 440 -21.45 -8.06 -3.79
CA ARG A 440 -22.04 -9.41 -3.79
C ARG A 440 -21.06 -10.45 -3.26
N VAL A 441 -19.78 -10.32 -3.60
CA VAL A 441 -18.73 -11.22 -3.11
C VAL A 441 -18.45 -10.99 -1.63
N ALA A 442 -18.35 -9.75 -1.18
CA ALA A 442 -18.11 -9.40 0.23
C ALA A 442 -19.23 -9.87 1.17
N LEU A 443 -20.49 -9.79 0.73
CA LEU A 443 -21.66 -10.12 1.55
C LEU A 443 -22.06 -11.61 1.49
N SER A 444 -21.52 -12.38 0.54
CA SER A 444 -21.87 -13.79 0.37
C SER A 444 -21.24 -14.67 1.44
N SER A 445 -22.06 -15.49 2.11
CA SER A 445 -21.57 -16.52 3.05
C SER A 445 -20.88 -17.69 2.36
N ALA A 446 -21.05 -17.85 1.04
CA ALA A 446 -20.38 -18.88 0.26
C ALA A 446 -18.97 -18.45 -0.19
N THR A 447 -18.62 -17.17 -0.06
CA THR A 447 -17.30 -16.67 -0.42
C THR A 447 -16.31 -16.95 0.71
N PRO A 448 -15.10 -17.46 0.40
CA PRO A 448 -14.07 -17.65 1.41
C PRO A 448 -13.77 -16.35 2.17
N PRO A 449 -13.62 -16.39 3.51
CA PRO A 449 -13.47 -15.18 4.33
C PRO A 449 -12.38 -14.21 3.86
N ALA A 450 -11.22 -14.73 3.44
CA ALA A 450 -10.11 -13.90 2.94
C ALA A 450 -10.44 -13.16 1.62
N VAL A 451 -11.27 -13.73 0.75
CA VAL A 451 -11.71 -13.06 -0.49
C VAL A 451 -12.79 -12.03 -0.17
N ALA A 452 -13.73 -12.38 0.70
CA ALA A 452 -14.79 -11.47 1.14
C ALA A 452 -14.24 -10.26 1.92
N MET A 453 -13.21 -10.45 2.74
CA MET A 453 -12.48 -9.38 3.41
C MET A 453 -11.89 -8.39 2.40
N GLU A 454 -11.08 -8.87 1.44
CA GLU A 454 -10.47 -7.98 0.43
C GLU A 454 -11.54 -7.28 -0.43
N ALA A 455 -12.61 -7.98 -0.79
CA ALA A 455 -13.76 -7.37 -1.46
C ALA A 455 -14.39 -6.25 -0.61
N GLY A 456 -14.47 -6.42 0.71
CA GLY A 456 -14.84 -5.36 1.65
C GLY A 456 -13.91 -4.15 1.57
N TYR A 457 -12.59 -4.36 1.55
CA TYR A 457 -11.63 -3.25 1.38
C TYR A 457 -11.79 -2.53 0.04
N VAL A 458 -12.03 -3.26 -1.07
CA VAL A 458 -12.34 -2.64 -2.37
C VAL A 458 -13.57 -1.74 -2.29
N VAL A 459 -14.66 -2.20 -1.66
CA VAL A 459 -15.89 -1.39 -1.48
C VAL A 459 -15.64 -0.18 -0.58
N GLY A 460 -14.82 -0.33 0.47
CA GLY A 460 -14.44 0.76 1.37
C GLY A 460 -13.59 1.82 0.69
N ASN A 461 -12.69 1.41 -0.21
CA ASN A 461 -11.75 2.30 -0.91
C ASN A 461 -12.30 2.95 -2.18
N THR A 462 -13.41 2.45 -2.72
CA THR A 462 -13.98 2.99 -3.95
C THR A 462 -14.91 4.15 -3.63
N LEU A 463 -14.58 5.37 -4.07
CA LEU A 463 -15.44 6.54 -3.85
C LEU A 463 -16.83 6.34 -4.50
N GLU A 464 -17.89 6.64 -3.76
CA GLU A 464 -19.27 6.53 -4.26
C GLU A 464 -20.08 7.74 -3.81
N ALA A 465 -20.79 8.36 -4.75
CA ALA A 465 -21.67 9.47 -4.45
C ALA A 465 -22.76 9.06 -3.44
N PRO A 466 -23.16 9.94 -2.51
CA PRO A 466 -24.30 9.70 -1.64
C PRO A 466 -25.58 9.41 -2.44
N GLY A 467 -26.37 8.44 -2.00
CA GLY A 467 -27.64 8.09 -2.63
C GLY A 467 -28.21 6.78 -2.09
N ARG A 468 -29.47 6.49 -2.46
CA ARG A 468 -30.22 5.33 -1.96
C ARG A 468 -29.48 4.00 -2.13
N ARG A 469 -28.83 3.79 -3.29
CA ARG A 469 -28.09 2.54 -3.55
C ARG A 469 -26.94 2.32 -2.59
N ARG A 470 -26.25 3.41 -2.22
CA ARG A 470 -25.18 3.43 -1.22
C ARG A 470 -25.74 3.13 0.17
N ASP A 471 -26.84 3.77 0.56
CA ASP A 471 -27.49 3.53 1.85
C ASP A 471 -27.93 2.06 2.01
N ASP A 472 -28.52 1.49 0.96
CA ASP A 472 -28.95 0.10 0.91
C ASP A 472 -27.74 -0.86 1.05
N ARG A 473 -26.61 -0.53 0.42
CA ARG A 473 -25.34 -1.27 0.54
C ARG A 473 -24.82 -1.24 1.98
N GLU A 474 -24.72 -0.05 2.56
CA GLU A 474 -24.22 0.14 3.93
C GLU A 474 -25.10 -0.61 4.95
N ALA A 475 -26.42 -0.59 4.78
CA ALA A 475 -27.34 -1.38 5.60
C ALA A 475 -27.12 -2.90 5.42
N ALA A 476 -26.79 -3.36 4.22
CA ALA A 476 -26.48 -4.77 3.96
C ALA A 476 -25.16 -5.22 4.63
N PHE A 477 -24.12 -4.39 4.58
CA PHE A 477 -22.89 -4.62 5.33
C PHE A 477 -23.15 -4.68 6.83
N ALA A 478 -23.94 -3.76 7.40
CA ALA A 478 -24.28 -3.80 8.81
C ALA A 478 -25.00 -5.09 9.22
N ARG A 479 -25.96 -5.58 8.41
CA ARG A 479 -26.60 -6.89 8.67
C ARG A 479 -25.58 -8.03 8.68
N ARG A 480 -24.68 -8.06 7.69
CA ARG A 480 -23.65 -9.10 7.60
C ARG A 480 -22.65 -9.04 8.76
N VAL A 481 -22.28 -7.84 9.22
CA VAL A 481 -21.44 -7.66 10.42
C VAL A 481 -22.12 -8.26 11.65
N ALA A 482 -23.42 -7.99 11.85
CA ALA A 482 -24.17 -8.56 12.98
C ALA A 482 -24.20 -10.10 12.93
N GLU A 483 -24.40 -10.69 11.74
CA GLU A 483 -24.37 -12.14 11.55
C GLU A 483 -23.01 -12.75 11.93
N VAL A 484 -21.91 -12.16 11.46
CA VAL A 484 -20.56 -12.66 11.72
C VAL A 484 -20.18 -12.49 13.20
N ALA A 485 -20.53 -11.36 13.81
CA ALA A 485 -20.20 -11.07 15.20
C ALA A 485 -20.91 -12.00 16.20
N VAL A 486 -22.14 -12.44 15.89
CA VAL A 486 -22.93 -13.34 16.76
C VAL A 486 -22.77 -14.81 16.40
N GLY A 487 -22.56 -15.13 15.12
CA GLY A 487 -22.51 -16.50 14.59
C GLY A 487 -21.23 -17.27 14.89
N GLY A 488 -20.19 -16.62 15.43
CA GLY A 488 -18.88 -17.22 15.70
C GLY A 488 -18.80 -18.24 16.85
N ASN A 489 -19.93 -18.64 17.45
CA ASN A 489 -19.98 -19.53 18.62
C ASN A 489 -19.94 -21.04 18.28
N GLY A 490 -19.62 -21.43 17.05
CA GLY A 490 -19.43 -22.84 16.67
C GLY A 490 -17.98 -23.32 16.84
N ASP A 491 -17.73 -24.61 16.68
CA ASP A 491 -16.38 -25.23 16.72
C ASP A 491 -15.41 -24.74 15.61
N ALA A 492 -15.84 -23.78 14.78
CA ALA A 492 -15.02 -23.24 13.70
C ALA A 492 -13.97 -22.27 14.26
N PRO A 493 -12.74 -22.24 13.69
CA PRO A 493 -11.71 -21.31 14.13
C PRO A 493 -12.19 -19.85 13.96
N ALA A 494 -12.03 -19.05 15.01
CA ALA A 494 -12.50 -17.65 15.05
C ALA A 494 -11.73 -16.74 14.08
N GLU A 495 -10.49 -17.08 13.74
CA GLU A 495 -9.57 -16.19 13.05
C GLU A 495 -9.97 -15.81 11.61
N PRO A 496 -10.37 -16.73 10.71
CA PRO A 496 -10.85 -16.35 9.38
C PRO A 496 -12.06 -15.41 9.43
N TYR A 497 -12.93 -15.57 10.43
CA TYR A 497 -14.09 -14.72 10.63
C TYR A 497 -13.74 -13.35 11.21
N ALA A 498 -12.67 -13.25 12.01
CA ALA A 498 -12.16 -11.98 12.50
C ALA A 498 -11.64 -11.12 11.34
N GLU A 499 -10.93 -11.72 10.39
CA GLU A 499 -10.48 -11.03 9.16
C GLU A 499 -11.65 -10.55 8.30
N LEU A 500 -12.64 -11.43 8.07
CA LEU A 500 -13.88 -11.03 7.39
C LEU A 500 -14.56 -9.85 8.10
N LEU A 501 -14.69 -9.91 9.42
CA LEU A 501 -15.29 -8.85 10.21
C LEU A 501 -14.58 -7.51 10.03
N ARG A 502 -13.24 -7.50 10.05
CA ARG A 502 -12.44 -6.28 9.80
C ARG A 502 -12.75 -5.67 8.44
N GLY A 503 -12.80 -6.48 7.38
CA GLY A 503 -13.12 -6.03 6.03
C GLY A 503 -14.55 -5.50 5.88
N LEU A 504 -15.53 -6.12 6.54
CA LEU A 504 -16.93 -5.67 6.52
C LEU A 504 -17.12 -4.36 7.30
N VAL A 505 -16.53 -4.26 8.50
CA VAL A 505 -16.61 -3.05 9.33
C VAL A 505 -15.84 -1.89 8.68
N TYR A 506 -14.75 -2.18 7.98
CA TYR A 506 -13.98 -1.18 7.22
C TYR A 506 -14.87 -0.37 6.26
N VAL A 507 -15.81 -1.03 5.58
CA VAL A 507 -16.77 -0.35 4.69
C VAL A 507 -17.59 0.70 5.46
N LEU A 508 -18.20 0.32 6.59
CA LEU A 508 -19.02 1.23 7.38
C LEU A 508 -18.19 2.40 7.95
N GLY A 509 -16.96 2.09 8.36
CA GLY A 509 -15.98 3.04 8.85
C GLY A 509 -15.60 4.10 7.84
N MET A 510 -15.15 3.67 6.65
CA MET A 510 -14.75 4.57 5.55
C MET A 510 -15.91 5.44 5.05
N ARG A 511 -17.14 4.97 5.22
CA ARG A 511 -18.36 5.73 4.86
C ARG A 511 -18.86 6.65 5.97
N GLY A 512 -18.21 6.64 7.14
CA GLY A 512 -18.61 7.46 8.29
C GLY A 512 -19.94 7.05 8.92
N ARG A 513 -20.41 5.80 8.74
CA ARG A 513 -21.70 5.30 9.25
C ARG A 513 -21.66 4.95 10.73
N ARG A 514 -21.41 5.96 11.56
CA ARG A 514 -21.34 5.85 13.02
C ARG A 514 -22.65 5.38 13.64
N ASP A 515 -23.78 5.79 13.06
CA ASP A 515 -25.10 5.34 13.45
C ASP A 515 -25.21 3.80 13.38
N LEU A 516 -24.75 3.20 12.28
CA LEU A 516 -24.73 1.75 12.11
C LEU A 516 -23.70 1.08 13.03
N LEU A 517 -22.50 1.66 13.16
CA LEU A 517 -21.46 1.12 14.04
C LEU A 517 -21.88 1.10 15.51
N THR A 518 -22.49 2.17 16.01
CA THR A 518 -23.05 2.24 17.38
C THR A 518 -24.16 1.22 17.57
N ALA A 519 -25.12 1.14 16.64
CA ALA A 519 -26.19 0.16 16.71
C ALA A 519 -25.68 -1.29 16.70
N LEU A 520 -24.56 -1.57 16.02
CA LEU A 520 -23.91 -2.88 16.05
C LEU A 520 -23.26 -3.16 17.41
N LEU A 521 -22.52 -2.19 17.95
CA LEU A 521 -21.87 -2.31 19.26
C LEU A 521 -22.89 -2.56 20.38
N ASP A 522 -24.01 -1.84 20.36
CA ASP A 522 -25.10 -1.97 21.35
C ASP A 522 -25.80 -3.33 21.31
N ARG A 523 -25.69 -4.07 20.20
CA ARG A 523 -26.30 -5.39 20.02
C ARG A 523 -25.35 -6.54 20.37
N LEU A 524 -24.08 -6.26 20.64
CA LEU A 524 -23.15 -7.29 21.08
C LEU A 524 -23.52 -7.80 22.48
N PRO A 525 -23.31 -9.09 22.78
CA PRO A 525 -23.44 -9.61 24.14
C PRO A 525 -22.57 -8.84 25.13
N SER A 526 -22.93 -8.87 26.42
CA SER A 526 -22.10 -8.30 27.49
C SER A 526 -20.64 -8.78 27.40
N PRO A 527 -19.66 -7.92 27.74
CA PRO A 527 -18.25 -8.28 27.67
C PRO A 527 -17.93 -9.60 28.40
N GLY A 528 -17.26 -10.50 27.71
CA GLY A 528 -16.75 -11.76 28.23
C GLY A 528 -15.31 -11.63 28.75
N THR A 529 -14.76 -12.74 29.25
CA THR A 529 -13.38 -12.81 29.75
C THR A 529 -12.36 -13.26 28.71
N ASP A 530 -12.81 -13.86 27.61
CA ASP A 530 -11.93 -14.35 26.54
C ASP A 530 -11.73 -13.25 25.48
N PRO A 531 -10.54 -12.62 25.40
CA PRO A 531 -10.27 -11.57 24.41
C PRO A 531 -10.23 -12.08 22.96
N HIS A 532 -10.20 -13.39 22.75
CA HIS A 532 -10.22 -14.01 21.42
C HIS A 532 -11.63 -14.41 20.97
N ALA A 533 -12.63 -14.29 21.83
CA ALA A 533 -14.00 -14.54 21.46
C ALA A 533 -14.47 -13.53 20.41
N MET A 534 -15.25 -13.98 19.42
CA MET A 534 -15.72 -13.15 18.32
C MET A 534 -16.41 -11.85 18.78
N PRO A 535 -17.27 -11.83 19.82
CA PRO A 535 -17.84 -10.58 20.33
C PRO A 535 -16.81 -9.58 20.87
N GLU A 536 -15.72 -10.03 21.49
CA GLU A 536 -14.66 -9.14 21.98
C GLU A 536 -13.84 -8.56 20.83
N ILE A 537 -13.52 -9.37 19.82
CA ILE A 537 -12.88 -8.90 18.59
C ILE A 537 -13.78 -7.86 17.91
N ALA A 538 -15.07 -8.16 17.78
CA ALA A 538 -16.05 -7.24 17.20
C ALA A 538 -16.13 -5.91 17.96
N ARG A 539 -16.11 -5.97 19.30
CA ARG A 539 -16.11 -4.78 20.15
C ARG A 539 -14.88 -3.92 19.92
N GLY A 540 -13.69 -4.50 19.84
CA GLY A 540 -12.46 -3.74 19.58
C GLY A 540 -12.42 -3.16 18.16
N VAL A 541 -12.81 -3.94 17.15
CA VAL A 541 -12.90 -3.51 15.75
C VAL A 541 -13.89 -2.35 15.57
N LEU A 542 -15.13 -2.49 16.08
CA LEU A 542 -16.13 -1.42 16.05
C LEU A 542 -15.69 -0.21 16.90
N GLY A 543 -15.11 -0.48 18.06
CA GLY A 543 -14.61 0.53 19.00
C GLY A 543 -13.53 1.41 18.39
N TRP A 544 -12.61 0.85 17.60
CA TRP A 544 -11.59 1.61 16.88
C TRP A 544 -12.22 2.71 16.01
N TRP A 545 -13.22 2.35 15.20
CA TRP A 545 -13.93 3.30 14.32
C TRP A 545 -14.74 4.33 15.10
N LEU A 546 -15.37 3.91 16.19
CA LEU A 546 -16.13 4.82 17.05
C LEU A 546 -15.22 5.79 17.82
N ALA A 547 -13.97 5.40 18.11
CA ALA A 547 -12.96 6.23 18.75
C ALA A 547 -12.28 7.23 17.80
N VAL A 548 -12.54 7.19 16.49
CA VAL A 548 -12.02 8.18 15.54
C VAL A 548 -12.55 9.59 15.91
N PRO A 549 -11.64 10.55 16.21
CA PRO A 549 -12.02 11.94 16.53
C PRO A 549 -12.82 12.59 15.42
N GLU A 550 -13.74 13.48 15.78
CA GLU A 550 -14.68 14.08 14.83
C GLU A 550 -14.01 14.82 13.68
N HIS A 551 -12.93 15.55 13.96
CA HIS A 551 -12.20 16.31 12.96
C HIS A 551 -11.51 15.43 11.90
N LEU A 552 -11.27 14.14 12.19
CA LEU A 552 -10.67 13.15 11.30
C LEU A 552 -11.69 12.29 10.53
N ARG A 553 -12.98 12.38 10.86
CA ARG A 553 -13.99 11.48 10.28
C ARG A 553 -14.15 11.73 8.77
N PRO A 554 -14.32 10.66 7.96
CA PRO A 554 -14.67 10.79 6.56
C PRO A 554 -15.92 11.67 6.36
N GLY A 555 -15.84 12.64 5.45
CA GLY A 555 -16.99 13.48 5.08
C GLY A 555 -17.38 14.57 6.09
N ALA A 556 -16.68 14.73 7.22
CA ALA A 556 -16.96 15.86 8.09
C ALA A 556 -16.71 17.20 7.33
N PRO A 557 -17.57 18.22 7.48
CA PRO A 557 -17.34 19.53 6.86
C PRO A 557 -16.06 20.16 7.42
N ALA A 558 -15.35 20.93 6.62
CA ALA A 558 -14.18 21.65 7.12
C ALA A 558 -14.63 22.63 8.22
N PRO A 559 -13.97 22.66 9.39
CA PRO A 559 -14.30 23.65 10.42
C PRO A 559 -14.17 25.04 9.78
N GLY A 560 -15.26 25.81 9.77
CA GLY A 560 -15.32 27.14 9.15
C GLY A 560 -16.07 27.24 7.81
N THR A 561 -16.44 26.12 7.16
CA THR A 561 -17.40 26.17 6.04
C THR A 561 -18.83 26.09 6.58
N SER A 562 -19.24 27.11 7.34
CA SER A 562 -20.68 27.34 7.54
C SER A 562 -21.25 27.64 6.16
N SER A 563 -22.19 26.83 5.69
CA SER A 563 -22.98 27.10 4.50
C SER A 563 -23.64 28.47 4.65
N ARG A 564 -23.03 29.52 4.08
CA ARG A 564 -23.78 30.72 3.71
C ARG A 564 -24.74 30.25 2.63
N GLY A 565 -26.00 30.05 3.04
CA GLY A 565 -27.08 29.64 2.17
C GLY A 565 -27.13 30.53 0.93
N ARG A 566 -27.30 29.88 -0.22
CA ARG A 566 -27.87 30.53 -1.40
C ARG A 566 -29.38 30.46 -1.30
#